data_AF-A0A942GMU1-F1
#
_entry.id   AF-A0A942GMU1-F1
#
_cell.length_a   1.000
_cell.length_b   1.000
_cell.length_c   1.000
_cell.angle_alpha   90.00
_cell.angle_beta   90.00
_cell.angle_gamma   90.00
#
_symmetry.space_group_name_H-M   'P 1'
#
loop_
_entity.id
_entity.type
_entity.pdbx_description
1 polymer ?
#
loop_
_entity_poly.entity_id
_entity_poly.type
_entity_poly.pdbx_seq_one_letter_code
_entity_poly.pdbx_strand_id
1 'polypeptide(L)'
;LRPQVRFLAPLDQLLWDRKAALHLFDFDYVWEVYKPEQDRKWGYYALPVMYGERFVARVDSRLEGSTWQIKGWWWEEGVEPDGALWKGLKQAVAAFMRYLLADEVKVAGGVDRPVREVLKTAGTAVGLETGG
;
A
#
# COMPACT_ATOMS: atom_id res chain seq x y z
N LEU A 1 5.56 -21.39 3.87
CA LEU A 1 5.74 -20.25 2.94
C LEU A 1 6.22 -19.04 3.76
N ARG A 2 7.16 -18.22 3.28
CA ARG A 2 7.56 -17.00 4.01
C ARG A 2 6.46 -15.93 3.86
N PRO A 3 6.10 -15.19 4.92
CA PRO A 3 5.13 -14.10 4.82
C PRO A 3 5.59 -13.05 3.78
N GLN A 4 4.67 -12.61 2.92
CA GLN A 4 4.93 -11.59 1.89
C GLN A 4 4.01 -10.41 2.12
N VAL A 5 4.51 -9.21 1.79
CA VAL A 5 3.68 -8.00 1.75
C VAL A 5 3.03 -7.89 0.37
N ARG A 6 1.75 -7.53 0.32
CA ARG A 6 0.98 -7.33 -0.91
C ARG A 6 0.09 -6.10 -0.80
N PHE A 7 -0.02 -5.34 -1.89
CA PHE A 7 -1.05 -4.32 -2.07
C PHE A 7 -2.25 -4.98 -2.75
N LEU A 8 -3.43 -4.88 -2.14
CA LEU A 8 -4.67 -5.38 -2.72
C LEU A 8 -5.43 -4.25 -3.40
N ALA A 9 -6.10 -4.57 -4.49
CA ALA A 9 -7.00 -3.62 -5.13
C ALA A 9 -8.19 -3.33 -4.19
N PRO A 10 -8.80 -2.13 -4.25
CA PRO A 10 -9.98 -1.79 -3.43
C PRO A 10 -11.17 -2.74 -3.63
N LEU A 11 -11.22 -3.40 -4.79
CA LEU A 11 -12.28 -4.32 -5.20
C LEU A 11 -11.81 -5.78 -5.27
N ASP A 12 -10.70 -6.10 -4.60
CA ASP A 12 -10.25 -7.48 -4.45
C ASP A 12 -11.37 -8.36 -3.87
N GLN A 13 -11.49 -9.60 -4.36
CA GLN A 13 -12.54 -10.53 -3.96
C GLN A 13 -12.54 -10.79 -2.45
N LEU A 14 -11.38 -10.70 -1.81
CA LEU A 14 -11.23 -10.83 -0.36
C LEU A 14 -12.03 -9.77 0.42
N LEU A 15 -12.35 -8.64 -0.21
CA LEU A 15 -13.00 -7.48 0.41
C LEU A 15 -14.49 -7.36 0.04
N TRP A 16 -15.03 -8.26 -0.79
CA TRP A 16 -16.43 -8.19 -1.23
C TRP A 16 -17.42 -8.37 -0.09
N ASP A 17 -17.21 -9.37 0.77
CA ASP A 17 -17.98 -9.53 2.00
C ASP A 17 -17.29 -8.76 3.14
N ARG A 18 -17.75 -7.52 3.35
CA ARG A 18 -17.24 -6.66 4.42
C ARG A 18 -17.42 -7.24 5.81
N LYS A 19 -18.47 -8.05 6.05
CA LYS A 19 -18.68 -8.67 7.36
C LYS A 19 -17.68 -9.80 7.56
N ALA A 20 -17.41 -10.59 6.52
CA ALA A 20 -16.36 -11.60 6.57
C ALA A 20 -14.98 -10.96 6.76
N ALA A 21 -14.67 -9.88 6.03
CA ALA A 21 -13.41 -9.16 6.18
C ALA A 21 -13.21 -8.64 7.62
N LEU A 22 -14.26 -8.07 8.21
CA LEU A 22 -14.24 -7.64 9.61
C LEU A 22 -14.09 -8.82 10.57
N HIS A 23 -14.88 -9.88 10.45
CA HIS A 23 -14.85 -10.98 11.42
C HIS A 23 -13.59 -11.85 11.33
N LEU A 24 -13.03 -12.04 10.12
CA LEU A 24 -11.88 -12.91 9.90
C LEU A 24 -10.55 -12.18 10.10
N PHE A 25 -10.49 -10.89 9.79
CA PHE A 25 -9.23 -10.14 9.77
C PHE A 25 -9.24 -8.86 10.61
N ASP A 26 -10.33 -8.57 11.32
CA ASP A 26 -10.54 -7.30 12.06
C ASP A 26 -10.35 -6.07 11.17
N PHE A 27 -10.77 -6.17 9.90
CA PHE A 27 -10.52 -5.15 8.89
C PHE A 27 -11.82 -4.53 8.38
N ASP A 28 -12.24 -3.42 9.01
CA ASP A 28 -13.36 -2.62 8.50
C ASP A 28 -12.92 -1.78 7.30
N TYR A 29 -13.13 -2.34 6.12
CA TYR A 29 -12.82 -1.70 4.85
C TYR A 29 -14.07 -1.11 4.20
N VAL A 30 -13.98 0.16 3.81
CA VAL A 30 -14.98 0.85 2.98
C VAL A 30 -14.23 1.52 1.84
N TRP A 31 -14.67 1.27 0.61
CA TRP A 31 -14.16 2.01 -0.52
C TRP A 31 -14.81 3.40 -0.58
N GLU A 32 -14.03 4.43 -0.24
CA GLU A 32 -14.53 5.79 0.01
C GLU A 32 -14.55 6.68 -1.24
N VAL A 33 -14.36 6.10 -2.42
CA VAL A 33 -14.31 6.81 -3.71
C VAL A 33 -15.56 7.67 -3.97
N TYR A 34 -16.72 7.22 -3.47
CA TYR A 34 -18.01 7.90 -3.62
C TYR A 34 -18.31 8.91 -2.52
N LYS A 35 -17.51 8.96 -1.45
CA LYS A 35 -17.68 9.97 -0.40
C LYS A 35 -17.14 11.33 -0.90
N PRO A 36 -17.77 12.44 -0.50
CA PRO A 36 -17.15 13.77 -0.61
C PRO A 36 -15.76 13.77 0.03
N GLU A 37 -14.84 14.58 -0.49
CA GLU A 37 -13.43 14.56 -0.06
C GLU A 37 -13.26 14.78 1.45
N GLN A 38 -14.02 15.71 2.02
CA GLN A 38 -13.99 16.02 3.45
C GLN A 38 -14.50 14.89 4.36
N ASP A 39 -15.26 13.93 3.81
CA ASP A 39 -15.85 12.82 4.57
C ASP A 39 -15.03 11.52 4.45
N ARG A 40 -13.91 11.56 3.71
CA ARG A 40 -13.01 10.42 3.54
C ARG A 40 -12.11 10.29 4.76
N LYS A 41 -12.06 9.09 5.34
CA LYS A 41 -11.13 8.71 6.41
C LYS A 41 -9.77 8.31 5.86
N TRP A 42 -9.74 7.61 4.73
CA TRP A 42 -8.55 6.96 4.19
C TRP A 42 -8.16 7.45 2.79
N GLY A 43 -8.92 8.40 2.22
CA GLY A 43 -8.64 8.96 0.90
C GLY A 43 -9.43 8.32 -0.24
N TYR A 44 -9.07 8.69 -1.47
CA TYR A 44 -9.88 8.37 -2.66
C TYR A 44 -9.70 6.93 -3.13
N TYR A 45 -8.46 6.42 -3.08
CA TYR A 45 -8.10 5.10 -3.58
C TYR A 45 -7.20 4.37 -2.57
N ALA A 46 -7.77 4.13 -1.40
CA ALA A 46 -7.10 3.43 -0.30
C ALA A 46 -6.94 1.93 -0.61
N LEU A 47 -5.73 1.50 -0.94
CA LEU A 47 -5.35 0.10 -1.11
C LEU A 47 -5.08 -0.54 0.25
N PRO A 48 -5.65 -1.72 0.55
CA PRO A 48 -5.20 -2.51 1.70
C PRO A 48 -3.80 -3.08 1.48
N VAL A 49 -3.02 -3.14 2.55
CA VAL A 49 -1.69 -3.74 2.59
C VAL A 49 -1.76 -4.97 3.50
N MET A 50 -1.49 -6.13 2.94
CA MET A 50 -1.52 -7.41 3.65
C MET A 50 -0.10 -7.93 3.86
N TYR A 51 0.20 -8.48 5.05
CA TYR A 51 1.45 -9.17 5.34
C TYR A 51 1.13 -10.58 5.86
N GLY A 52 1.47 -11.60 5.07
CA GLY A 52 1.04 -12.96 5.36
C GLY A 52 -0.49 -13.07 5.34
N GLU A 53 -1.10 -13.29 6.50
CA GLU A 53 -2.55 -13.48 6.69
C GLU A 53 -3.23 -12.29 7.39
N ARG A 54 -2.51 -11.18 7.62
CA ARG A 54 -3.02 -10.00 8.35
C ARG A 54 -3.01 -8.75 7.48
N PHE A 55 -4.05 -7.92 7.58
CA PHE A 55 -4.00 -6.54 7.09
C PHE A 55 -3.16 -5.69 8.03
N VAL A 56 -2.12 -5.06 7.50
CA VAL A 56 -1.15 -4.30 8.28
C VAL A 56 -1.23 -2.81 8.05
N ALA A 57 -1.72 -2.36 6.88
CA ALA A 57 -1.86 -0.94 6.59
C ALA A 57 -2.90 -0.65 5.50
N ARG A 58 -3.17 0.64 5.30
CA ARG A 58 -3.86 1.22 4.15
C ARG A 58 -2.95 2.25 3.49
N VAL A 59 -3.00 2.34 2.16
CA VAL A 59 -2.27 3.36 1.41
C VAL A 59 -3.19 4.05 0.40
N ASP A 60 -3.39 5.36 0.54
CA ASP A 60 -4.05 6.16 -0.50
C ASP A 60 -3.03 6.48 -1.57
N SER A 61 -3.26 5.99 -2.78
CA SER A 61 -2.32 6.19 -3.86
C SER A 61 -2.98 6.42 -5.21
N ARG A 62 -2.22 7.00 -6.13
CA ARG A 62 -2.65 7.24 -7.51
C ARG A 62 -1.46 7.05 -8.44
N LEU A 63 -1.69 6.44 -9.60
CA LEU A 63 -0.74 6.48 -10.69
C LEU A 63 -1.08 7.67 -11.61
N GLU A 64 -0.09 8.50 -11.93
CA GLU A 64 -0.19 9.59 -12.90
C GLU A 64 1.03 9.54 -13.82
N GLY A 65 0.80 9.19 -15.10
CA GLY A 65 1.90 8.81 -15.99
C GLY A 65 2.65 7.59 -15.43
N SER A 66 3.99 7.66 -15.36
CA SER A 66 4.83 6.67 -14.68
C SER A 66 5.20 7.07 -13.23
N THR A 67 4.47 8.01 -12.63
CA THR A 67 4.68 8.41 -11.23
C THR A 67 3.63 7.80 -10.31
N TRP A 68 4.05 6.93 -9.39
CA TRP A 68 3.20 6.43 -8.32
C TRP A 68 3.18 7.42 -7.14
N GLN A 69 2.04 8.07 -6.92
CA GLN A 69 1.86 9.06 -5.87
C GLN A 69 1.22 8.44 -4.65
N ILE A 70 1.88 8.59 -3.49
CA ILE A 70 1.38 8.18 -2.17
C ILE A 70 0.89 9.42 -1.45
N LYS A 71 -0.42 9.48 -1.22
CA LYS A 71 -1.11 10.61 -0.57
C LYS A 71 -1.22 10.42 0.94
N GLY A 72 -1.39 9.18 1.38
CA GLY A 72 -1.50 8.84 2.79
C GLY A 72 -1.13 7.38 3.04
N TRP A 73 -0.69 7.11 4.28
CA TRP A 73 -0.36 5.78 4.77
C TRP A 73 -0.83 5.67 6.21
N TRP A 74 -1.51 4.57 6.53
CA TRP A 74 -2.02 4.31 7.87
C TRP A 74 -1.70 2.87 8.24
N TRP A 75 -0.98 2.66 9.33
CA TRP A 75 -0.83 1.34 9.94
C TRP A 75 -2.15 0.94 10.61
N GLU A 76 -2.53 -0.33 10.52
CA GLU A 76 -3.67 -0.84 11.29
C GLU A 76 -3.30 -0.91 12.79
N GLU A 77 -4.32 -0.99 13.64
CA GLU A 77 -4.14 -1.01 15.09
C GLU A 77 -3.25 -2.18 15.54
N GLY A 78 -2.34 -1.91 16.48
CA GLY A 78 -1.42 -2.90 17.02
C GLY A 78 -0.39 -3.42 16.00
N VAL A 79 -0.12 -2.67 14.93
CA VAL A 79 0.98 -2.97 14.00
C VAL A 79 2.20 -2.14 14.38
N GLU A 80 3.25 -2.83 14.81
CA GLU A 80 4.58 -2.25 15.02
C GLU A 80 5.54 -2.88 14.00
N PRO A 81 5.97 -2.12 12.96
CA PRO A 81 6.80 -2.69 11.90
C PRO A 81 8.18 -3.16 12.38
N ASP A 82 8.40 -4.47 12.30
CA ASP A 82 9.70 -5.09 12.55
C ASP A 82 10.58 -5.14 11.29
N GLY A 83 11.81 -5.62 11.44
CA GLY A 83 12.75 -5.73 10.32
C GLY A 83 12.26 -6.64 9.18
N ALA A 84 11.44 -7.65 9.48
CA ALA A 84 10.91 -8.56 8.47
C ALA A 84 9.80 -7.87 7.65
N LEU A 85 8.89 -7.16 8.31
CA LEU A 85 7.85 -6.36 7.66
C LEU A 85 8.48 -5.24 6.82
N TRP A 86 9.49 -4.52 7.32
CA TRP A 86 10.18 -3.50 6.52
C TRP A 86 10.84 -4.08 5.26
N LYS A 87 11.51 -5.23 5.39
CA LYS A 87 12.11 -5.93 4.25
C LYS A 87 11.05 -6.36 3.24
N GLY A 88 9.96 -6.95 3.72
CA GLY A 88 8.83 -7.38 2.89
C GLY A 88 8.17 -6.21 2.17
N LEU A 89 7.96 -5.09 2.87
CA LEU A 89 7.39 -3.87 2.29
C LEU A 89 8.28 -3.31 1.18
N LYS A 90 9.60 -3.27 1.39
CA LYS A 90 10.54 -2.84 0.34
C LYS A 90 10.43 -3.69 -0.93
N GLN A 91 10.30 -5.02 -0.77
CA GLN A 91 10.14 -5.94 -1.88
C GLN A 91 8.79 -5.77 -2.60
N ALA A 92 7.71 -5.60 -1.82
CA ALA A 92 6.37 -5.37 -2.34
C ALA A 92 6.28 -4.06 -3.12
N VAL A 93 6.90 -2.99 -2.63
CA VAL A 93 6.97 -1.69 -3.34
C VAL A 93 7.66 -1.86 -4.69
N ALA A 94 8.84 -2.48 -4.72
CA ALA A 94 9.56 -2.69 -5.97
C ALA A 94 8.76 -3.54 -6.97
N ALA A 95 8.07 -4.59 -6.49
CA ALA A 95 7.21 -5.41 -7.33
C ALA A 95 5.98 -4.64 -7.85
N PHE A 96 5.36 -3.82 -7.00
CA PHE A 96 4.18 -3.05 -7.36
C PHE A 96 4.51 -1.92 -8.34
N MET A 97 5.65 -1.24 -8.18
CA MET A 97 6.12 -0.25 -9.16
C MET A 97 6.36 -0.89 -10.54
N ARG A 98 6.96 -2.10 -10.60
CA ARG A 98 7.08 -2.84 -11.86
C ARG A 98 5.72 -3.19 -12.47
N TYR A 99 4.76 -3.63 -11.65
CA TYR A 99 3.40 -3.91 -12.11
C TYR A 99 2.70 -2.65 -12.68
N LEU A 100 2.89 -1.50 -12.02
CA LEU A 100 2.33 -0.21 -12.44
C LEU A 100 3.08 0.43 -13.61
N LEU A 101 4.23 -0.12 -14.04
CA LEU A 101 5.18 0.54 -14.95
C LEU A 101 5.55 1.95 -14.46
N ALA A 102 5.78 2.08 -13.15
CA ALA A 102 6.15 3.34 -12.50
C ALA A 102 7.67 3.44 -12.30
N ASP A 103 8.25 4.54 -12.75
CA ASP A 103 9.70 4.82 -12.64
C ASP A 103 10.02 5.69 -11.42
N GLU A 104 9.00 6.39 -10.89
CA GLU A 104 9.13 7.30 -9.75
C GLU A 104 8.02 7.04 -8.73
N VAL A 105 8.36 7.21 -7.45
CA VAL A 105 7.38 7.30 -6.36
C VAL A 105 7.48 8.66 -5.67
N LYS A 106 6.36 9.38 -5.60
CA LYS A 106 6.24 10.64 -4.85
C LYS A 106 5.42 10.39 -3.60
N VAL A 107 5.89 10.87 -2.46
CA VAL A 107 5.26 10.60 -1.16
C VAL A 107 4.96 11.90 -0.44
N ALA A 108 3.71 12.06 0.00
CA ALA A 108 3.25 13.24 0.73
C ALA A 108 4.01 13.46 2.04
N GLY A 109 4.17 14.73 2.42
CA GLY A 109 4.89 15.13 3.63
C GLY A 109 4.27 14.65 4.95
N GLY A 110 2.98 14.30 4.95
CA GLY A 110 2.28 13.75 6.13
C GLY A 110 2.54 12.27 6.39
N VAL A 111 3.17 11.54 5.46
CA VAL A 111 3.49 10.12 5.63
C VAL A 111 4.68 9.96 6.56
N ASP A 112 4.60 8.99 7.47
CA ASP A 112 5.64 8.68 8.46
C ASP A 112 7.01 8.43 7.81
N ARG A 113 8.07 8.97 8.43
CA ARG A 113 9.42 9.03 7.84
C ARG A 113 9.95 7.65 7.43
N PRO A 114 9.94 6.61 8.27
CA PRO A 114 10.42 5.28 7.88
C PRO A 114 9.70 4.71 6.65
N VAL A 115 8.38 4.92 6.55
CA VAL A 115 7.58 4.51 5.39
C VAL A 115 8.06 5.23 4.13
N ARG A 116 8.28 6.55 4.20
CA ARG A 116 8.80 7.33 3.06
C ARG A 116 10.16 6.83 2.58
N GLU A 117 11.07 6.51 3.49
CA GLU A 117 12.39 5.99 3.15
C GLU A 117 12.29 4.64 2.42
N VAL A 118 11.45 3.74 2.91
CA VAL A 118 11.23 2.43 2.26
C VAL A 118 10.62 2.58 0.87
N LEU A 119 9.59 3.42 0.73
CA LEU A 119 8.95 3.70 -0.56
C LEU A 119 9.97 4.24 -1.57
N LYS A 120 10.71 5.28 -1.21
CA LYS A 120 11.70 5.93 -2.10
C LYS A 120 12.86 5.01 -2.48
N THR A 121 13.44 4.31 -1.50
CA THR A 121 14.61 3.44 -1.75
C THR A 121 14.27 2.21 -2.59
N ALA A 122 13.03 1.73 -2.55
CA ALA A 122 12.57 0.67 -3.43
C ALA A 122 12.35 1.15 -4.87
N GLY A 123 11.88 2.40 -5.06
CA GLY A 123 11.69 2.99 -6.39
C GLY A 123 12.98 3.19 -7.17
N THR A 124 14.07 3.62 -6.50
CA THR A 124 15.38 3.78 -7.15
C THR A 124 15.97 2.46 -7.66
N ALA A 125 15.61 1.33 -7.04
CA ALA A 125 16.13 0.01 -7.41
C ALA A 125 15.53 -0.58 -8.71
N VAL A 126 14.48 0.04 -9.26
CA VAL A 126 13.81 -0.42 -10.50
C VAL A 126 14.51 0.13 -11.77
N GLY A 127 15.38 1.15 -11.64
CA GLY A 127 16.03 1.85 -12.76
C GLY A 127 17.29 1.20 -13.37
N LEU A 128 17.49 -0.12 -13.29
CA LEU A 128 18.71 -0.78 -13.79
C LEU A 128 18.46 -2.10 -14.55
N GLU A 129 17.49 -2.19 -15.46
CA GLU A 129 17.43 -3.30 -16.45
C GLU A 129 16.88 -2.87 -17.83
N THR A 130 17.22 -1.68 -18.32
CA THR A 130 17.07 -1.34 -19.76
C THR A 130 18.44 -1.08 -20.38
N GLY A 131 19.17 -2.17 -20.59
CA GLY A 131 20.43 -2.20 -21.33
C GLY A 131 20.63 -3.58 -21.94
N GLY A 132 20.14 -3.76 -23.17
CA GLY A 132 20.26 -4.97 -23.97
C GLY A 132 19.66 -4.74 -25.36
#